data_AF-A0A9N9UFI3-F1
#
_entry.id   AF-A0A9N9UFI3-F1
#
_cell.length_a   1.000
_cell.length_b   1.000
_cell.length_c   1.000
_cell.angle_alpha   90.00
_cell.angle_beta   90.00
_cell.angle_gamma   90.00
#
_symmetry.space_group_name_H-M   'P 1'
#
loop_
_entity.id
_entity.type
_entity.pdbx_description
1 polymer ?
#
loop_
_entity_poly.entity_id
_entity_poly.type
_entity_poly.pdbx_seq_one_letter_code
_entity_poly.pdbx_strand_id
1 'polypeptide(L)'
;MLTNKAAGSFYIYGGWATSKDSADDSQFWKFTADGKGGGDWAKEAKANSDFFAGLQRSEGAAHVSTNEAGFIIGGAVVDSKPSQNLEAIRVFNFTTKTWEEERTTAYSKTGTLWGGSATFVEKYGGSGIIVMLGGVESGAKAMADPGNVFFYDIAEKTWHTQATVVATNHEDEPIPWSNGCVVGIEDTGDNGSFEIFVFGGGNRERDEEMGTIHALSLPGFVWTKVSDNLSHIGNRTDHACVTLGNNQFISLGGLDWTGSDSRNWGIQDKLPRGIGIFNMNNHSWQDSYDAEAPKYVTHEKIRAWYKDA
;
A
#
# COMPACT_ATOMS: atom_id res chain seq x y z
N MET A 1 -7.69 5.54 -0.76
CA MET A 1 -8.14 6.26 -1.97
C MET A 1 -8.28 5.26 -3.11
N LEU A 2 -9.30 5.36 -3.96
CA LEU A 2 -9.46 4.44 -5.11
C LEU A 2 -9.22 5.21 -6.41
N THR A 3 -8.51 4.64 -7.38
CA THR A 3 -8.12 5.35 -8.61
C THR A 3 -8.60 4.61 -9.84
N ASN A 4 -9.37 5.28 -10.70
CA ASN A 4 -9.67 4.82 -12.05
C ASN A 4 -8.82 5.63 -13.04
N LYS A 5 -7.66 5.06 -13.39
CA LYS A 5 -6.67 5.69 -14.27
C LYS A 5 -7.25 5.95 -15.67
N ALA A 6 -7.98 4.98 -16.23
CA ALA A 6 -8.57 5.10 -17.56
C ALA A 6 -9.59 6.24 -17.66
N ALA A 7 -10.33 6.49 -16.57
CA ALA A 7 -11.29 7.59 -16.48
C ALA A 7 -10.68 8.91 -15.96
N GLY A 8 -9.37 8.97 -15.69
CA GLY A 8 -8.72 10.16 -15.13
C GLY A 8 -9.36 10.62 -13.81
N SER A 9 -9.77 9.69 -12.96
CA SER A 9 -10.53 10.00 -11.75
C SER A 9 -10.08 9.20 -10.54
N PHE A 10 -10.32 9.74 -9.36
CA PHE A 10 -10.12 9.03 -8.10
C PHE A 10 -11.26 9.29 -7.13
N TYR A 11 -11.38 8.41 -6.15
CA TYR A 11 -12.50 8.36 -5.22
C TYR A 11 -12.01 8.30 -3.78
N ILE A 12 -12.79 8.90 -2.89
CA ILE A 12 -12.55 8.91 -1.44
C ILE A 12 -13.76 8.32 -0.73
N TYR A 13 -13.49 7.30 0.09
CA TYR A 13 -14.42 6.66 1.02
C TYR A 13 -13.69 6.40 2.34
N GLY A 14 -14.38 6.60 3.47
CA GLY A 14 -13.81 6.39 4.80
C GLY A 14 -12.93 7.54 5.30
N GLY A 15 -12.00 7.23 6.20
CA GLY A 15 -11.13 8.20 6.86
C GLY A 15 -11.64 8.64 8.24
N TRP A 16 -10.77 9.35 8.96
CA TRP A 16 -11.00 9.80 10.32
C TRP A 16 -10.96 11.33 10.41
N ALA A 17 -11.83 11.91 11.24
CA ALA A 17 -11.91 13.35 11.48
C ALA A 17 -12.01 13.63 12.98
N THR A 18 -11.35 14.69 13.44
CA THR A 18 -11.29 15.10 14.87
C THR A 18 -12.50 15.92 15.32
N SER A 19 -13.28 16.49 14.40
CA SER A 19 -14.35 17.45 14.71
C SER A 19 -15.71 16.79 14.97
N LYS A 20 -16.49 17.38 15.89
CA LYS A 20 -17.87 16.97 16.25
C LYS A 20 -18.90 17.05 15.10
N ASP A 21 -18.55 17.66 13.97
CA ASP A 21 -19.41 17.78 12.77
C ASP A 21 -19.33 16.57 11.82
N SER A 22 -18.67 15.47 12.22
CA SER A 22 -18.37 14.33 11.34
C SER A 22 -19.47 13.26 11.23
N ALA A 23 -20.67 13.55 11.73
CA ALA A 23 -21.87 12.74 11.53
C ALA A 23 -22.83 13.60 10.70
N ASP A 24 -23.16 13.22 9.46
CA ASP A 24 -24.37 12.40 9.36
C ASP A 24 -24.48 11.50 8.11
N ASP A 25 -23.51 11.47 7.18
CA ASP A 25 -23.61 10.55 6.04
C ASP A 25 -22.28 9.89 5.68
N SER A 26 -22.31 8.58 5.46
CA SER A 26 -21.27 7.89 4.71
C SER A 26 -21.24 8.50 3.30
N GLN A 27 -20.21 9.29 3.00
CA GLN A 27 -20.08 9.96 1.71
C GLN A 27 -19.05 9.25 0.84
N PHE A 28 -19.36 9.17 -0.45
CA PHE A 28 -18.45 8.66 -1.45
C PHE A 28 -18.20 9.77 -2.47
N TRP A 29 -16.98 10.28 -2.48
CA TRP A 29 -16.59 11.42 -3.30
C TRP A 29 -15.79 10.94 -4.49
N LYS A 30 -15.97 11.60 -5.64
CA LYS A 30 -15.17 11.44 -6.84
C LYS A 30 -14.55 12.77 -7.21
N PHE A 31 -13.26 12.74 -7.50
CA PHE A 31 -12.56 13.77 -8.24
C PHE A 31 -12.39 13.34 -9.69
N THR A 32 -12.68 14.24 -10.63
CA THR A 32 -12.41 14.01 -12.07
C THR A 32 -11.40 15.04 -12.54
N ALA A 33 -10.25 14.58 -13.01
CA ALA A 33 -9.20 15.45 -13.50
C ALA A 33 -9.58 16.08 -14.84
N ASP A 34 -9.20 17.35 -15.04
CA ASP A 34 -9.46 18.10 -16.27
C ASP A 34 -8.33 17.97 -17.31
N GLY A 35 -7.25 17.25 -16.97
CA GLY A 35 -6.05 17.09 -17.78
C GLY A 35 -5.14 18.32 -17.83
N LYS A 36 -5.43 19.36 -17.03
CA LYS A 36 -4.72 20.66 -16.99
C LYS A 36 -4.13 20.96 -15.61
N GLY A 37 -4.03 19.95 -14.74
CA GLY A 37 -3.56 20.09 -13.38
C GLY A 37 -4.64 20.44 -12.36
N GLY A 38 -5.92 20.44 -12.76
CA GLY A 38 -7.07 20.66 -11.91
C GLY A 38 -8.14 19.57 -12.05
N GLY A 39 -9.35 19.89 -11.61
CA GLY A 39 -10.50 19.01 -11.72
C GLY A 39 -11.63 19.36 -10.74
N ASP A 40 -12.68 18.57 -10.78
CA ASP A 40 -13.92 18.83 -10.04
C ASP A 40 -14.24 17.71 -9.05
N TRP A 41 -14.79 18.11 -7.91
CA TRP A 41 -15.30 17.21 -6.87
C TRP A 41 -16.81 17.07 -6.95
N ALA A 42 -17.30 15.83 -6.90
CA ALA A 42 -18.72 15.54 -6.78
C ALA A 42 -18.97 14.32 -5.89
N LYS A 43 -20.17 14.24 -5.30
CA LYS A 43 -20.63 13.00 -4.68
C LYS A 43 -20.90 11.98 -5.78
N GLU A 44 -20.32 10.80 -5.67
CA GLU A 44 -20.51 9.73 -6.64
C GLU A 44 -21.86 9.03 -6.42
N ALA A 45 -22.62 8.89 -7.51
CA ALA A 45 -23.84 8.11 -7.51
C ALA A 45 -23.52 6.61 -7.34
N LYS A 46 -24.31 5.92 -6.54
CA LYS A 46 -24.18 4.48 -6.27
C LYS A 46 -25.41 3.78 -6.85
N ALA A 47 -25.22 2.72 -7.61
CA ALA A 47 -26.33 1.97 -8.19
C ALA A 47 -27.12 1.18 -7.12
N ASN A 48 -26.45 0.75 -6.04
CA ASN A 48 -27.05 0.07 -4.90
C ASN A 48 -26.99 0.93 -3.62
N SER A 49 -27.70 2.06 -3.62
CA SER A 49 -27.70 3.04 -2.52
C SER A 49 -28.03 2.43 -1.16
N ASP A 50 -28.96 1.48 -1.10
CA ASP A 50 -29.41 0.87 0.16
C ASP A 50 -28.31 0.01 0.78
N PHE A 51 -27.59 -0.76 -0.05
CA PHE A 51 -26.42 -1.51 0.40
C PHE A 51 -25.34 -0.56 0.91
N PHE A 52 -25.04 0.49 0.14
CA PHE A 52 -24.04 1.49 0.53
C PHE A 52 -24.40 2.20 1.84
N ALA A 53 -25.67 2.51 2.07
CA ALA A 53 -26.14 3.16 3.30
C ALA A 53 -25.88 2.31 4.55
N GLY A 54 -25.78 0.98 4.39
CA GLY A 54 -25.41 0.06 5.47
C GLY A 54 -23.89 -0.06 5.70
N LEU A 55 -23.05 0.47 4.82
CA LEU A 55 -21.59 0.38 4.97
C LEU A 55 -21.10 1.36 6.03
N GLN A 56 -20.35 0.82 6.99
CA GLN A 56 -19.67 1.64 8.00
C GLN A 56 -18.35 2.19 7.44
N ARG A 57 -17.94 3.39 7.84
CA ARG A 57 -16.64 3.94 7.39
C ARG A 57 -15.49 3.26 8.12
N SER A 58 -14.37 3.06 7.43
CA SER A 58 -13.14 2.57 8.03
C SER A 58 -11.97 3.54 7.84
N GLU A 59 -10.99 3.45 8.74
CA GLU A 59 -9.69 4.11 8.67
C GLU A 59 -8.54 3.10 8.73
N GLY A 60 -7.37 3.49 8.20
CA GLY A 60 -6.16 2.65 8.19
C GLY A 60 -6.29 1.34 7.40
N ALA A 61 -7.31 1.23 6.55
CA ALA A 61 -7.50 0.12 5.63
C ALA A 61 -6.45 0.15 4.52
N ALA A 62 -5.96 -1.02 4.13
CA ALA A 62 -5.23 -1.16 2.89
C ALA A 62 -6.19 -0.89 1.73
N HIS A 63 -5.69 -0.28 0.67
CA HIS A 63 -6.50 0.01 -0.50
C HIS A 63 -5.68 -0.10 -1.77
N VAL A 64 -6.34 -0.53 -2.84
CA VAL A 64 -5.73 -0.68 -4.16
C VAL A 64 -6.80 -0.52 -5.24
N SER A 65 -6.41 -0.27 -6.48
CA SER A 65 -7.35 -0.22 -7.59
C SER A 65 -6.78 -0.92 -8.81
N THR A 66 -7.68 -1.60 -9.51
CA THR A 66 -7.45 -2.15 -10.85
C THR A 66 -8.03 -1.18 -11.89
N ASN A 67 -8.06 -1.58 -13.16
CA ASN A 67 -8.78 -0.81 -14.18
C ASN A 67 -10.31 -0.87 -14.00
N GLU A 68 -10.83 -1.88 -13.30
CA GLU A 68 -12.26 -2.17 -13.22
C GLU A 68 -12.88 -1.83 -11.87
N ALA A 69 -12.11 -1.93 -10.79
CA ALA A 69 -12.62 -1.76 -9.45
C ALA A 69 -11.58 -1.22 -8.46
N GLY A 70 -12.09 -0.61 -7.38
CA GLY A 70 -11.30 -0.26 -6.21
C GLY A 70 -11.61 -1.19 -5.05
N PHE A 71 -10.57 -1.51 -4.27
CA PHE A 71 -10.62 -2.44 -3.16
C PHE A 71 -10.22 -1.74 -1.85
N ILE A 72 -10.96 -2.01 -0.78
CA ILE A 72 -10.68 -1.55 0.58
C ILE A 72 -10.68 -2.79 1.48
N ILE A 73 -9.55 -3.07 2.13
CA ILE A 73 -9.31 -4.32 2.85
C ILE A 73 -8.93 -3.98 4.29
N GLY A 74 -9.69 -4.50 5.26
CA GLY A 74 -9.39 -4.28 6.67
C GLY A 74 -9.60 -2.84 7.14
N GLY A 75 -8.90 -2.49 8.22
CA GLY A 75 -8.99 -1.20 8.89
C GLY A 75 -9.88 -1.21 10.13
N ALA A 76 -9.99 -0.07 10.79
CA ALA A 76 -10.82 0.14 11.96
C ALA A 76 -12.09 0.90 11.59
N VAL A 77 -13.25 0.44 12.06
CA VAL A 77 -14.55 1.09 11.83
C VAL A 77 -14.70 2.32 12.72
N VAL A 78 -14.75 3.50 12.09
CA VAL A 78 -14.71 4.80 12.78
C VAL A 78 -16.03 5.13 13.50
N ASP A 79 -17.15 4.60 13.01
CA ASP A 79 -18.50 4.92 13.51
C ASP A 79 -18.98 3.95 14.62
N SER A 80 -18.10 3.05 15.09
CA SER A 80 -18.41 2.05 16.13
C SER A 80 -17.81 2.41 17.49
N LYS A 81 -18.58 2.20 18.57
CA LYS A 81 -18.10 2.32 19.96
C LYS A 81 -18.44 1.04 20.73
N PRO A 82 -17.45 0.23 21.17
CA PRO A 82 -16.01 0.36 20.92
C PRO A 82 -15.66 0.21 19.43
N SER A 83 -14.46 0.69 19.04
CA SER A 83 -13.95 0.53 17.67
C SER A 83 -13.90 -0.94 17.29
N GLN A 84 -14.52 -1.29 16.17
CA GLN A 84 -14.53 -2.64 15.61
C GLN A 84 -13.59 -2.73 14.41
N ASN A 85 -13.18 -3.95 14.06
CA ASN A 85 -12.40 -4.21 12.87
C ASN A 85 -13.32 -4.30 11.66
N LEU A 86 -12.86 -3.81 10.50
CA LEU A 86 -13.50 -4.15 9.25
C LEU A 86 -13.02 -5.54 8.80
N GLU A 87 -13.74 -6.58 9.20
CA GLU A 87 -13.44 -7.98 8.85
C GLU A 87 -13.93 -8.32 7.43
N ALA A 88 -13.52 -7.52 6.45
CA ALA A 88 -14.00 -7.65 5.07
C ALA A 88 -13.04 -7.07 4.02
N ILE A 89 -13.25 -7.52 2.79
CA ILE A 89 -12.87 -6.81 1.57
C ILE A 89 -14.11 -6.13 0.99
N ARG A 90 -14.00 -4.84 0.69
CA ARG A 90 -15.03 -4.06 0.00
C ARG A 90 -14.56 -3.71 -1.38
N VAL A 91 -15.45 -3.87 -2.34
CA VAL A 91 -15.16 -3.66 -3.75
C VAL A 91 -16.15 -2.63 -4.29
N PHE A 92 -15.63 -1.60 -4.94
CA PHE A 92 -16.42 -0.68 -5.73
C PHE A 92 -16.09 -0.87 -7.21
N ASN A 93 -17.07 -1.33 -7.98
CA ASN A 93 -16.93 -1.47 -9.43
C ASN A 93 -17.12 -0.11 -10.10
N PHE A 94 -16.13 0.33 -10.87
CA PHE A 94 -16.13 1.66 -11.47
C PHE A 94 -17.17 1.82 -12.60
N THR A 95 -17.57 0.72 -13.24
CA THR A 95 -18.49 0.70 -14.38
C THR A 95 -19.94 0.60 -13.92
N THR A 96 -20.26 -0.42 -13.12
CA THR A 96 -21.63 -0.65 -12.62
C THR A 96 -21.99 0.30 -11.49
N LYS A 97 -21.00 0.94 -10.86
CA LYS A 97 -21.15 1.80 -9.68
C LYS A 97 -21.80 1.08 -8.50
N THR A 98 -21.55 -0.22 -8.40
CA THR A 98 -22.04 -1.05 -7.30
C THR A 98 -20.94 -1.28 -6.28
N TRP A 99 -21.35 -1.33 -5.01
CA TRP A 99 -20.53 -1.80 -3.90
C TRP A 99 -20.82 -3.26 -3.60
N GLU A 100 -19.78 -4.01 -3.28
CA GLU A 100 -19.84 -5.37 -2.75
C GLU A 100 -18.98 -5.48 -1.50
N GLU A 101 -19.35 -6.38 -0.58
CA GLU A 101 -18.58 -6.70 0.62
C GLU A 101 -18.51 -8.21 0.77
N GLU A 102 -17.31 -8.72 0.97
CA GLU A 102 -17.06 -10.12 1.32
C GLU A 102 -16.36 -10.16 2.68
N ARG A 103 -17.00 -10.80 3.67
CA ARG A 103 -16.39 -10.96 4.99
C ARG A 103 -15.27 -11.98 4.95
N THR A 104 -14.17 -11.66 5.62
CA THR A 104 -12.99 -12.53 5.63
C THR A 104 -12.09 -12.24 6.83
N THR A 105 -11.43 -13.28 7.31
CA THR A 105 -10.33 -13.24 8.28
C THR A 105 -9.08 -13.95 7.75
N ALA A 106 -8.99 -14.13 6.44
CA ALA A 106 -7.96 -14.98 5.83
C ALA A 106 -6.52 -14.45 6.01
N TYR A 107 -6.36 -13.13 6.12
CA TYR A 107 -5.06 -12.46 6.22
C TYR A 107 -4.66 -12.05 7.65
N SER A 108 -5.50 -12.31 8.65
CA SER A 108 -5.20 -12.04 10.06
C SER A 108 -6.26 -12.64 10.98
N LYS A 109 -5.89 -12.95 12.23
CA LYS A 109 -6.84 -13.53 13.21
C LYS A 109 -8.03 -12.64 13.50
N THR A 110 -7.83 -11.32 13.34
CA THR A 110 -8.80 -10.29 13.68
C THR A 110 -9.48 -9.69 12.45
N GLY A 111 -9.22 -10.25 11.26
CA GLY A 111 -9.73 -9.78 9.98
C GLY A 111 -9.29 -8.37 9.59
N THR A 112 -8.24 -7.83 10.21
CA THR A 112 -7.67 -6.54 9.86
C THR A 112 -6.16 -6.50 10.05
N LEU A 113 -5.49 -5.77 9.15
CA LEU A 113 -4.12 -5.28 9.31
C LEU A 113 -4.14 -3.76 9.16
N TRP A 114 -4.26 -3.05 10.29
CA TRP A 114 -4.33 -1.59 10.30
C TRP A 114 -2.97 -0.99 9.90
N GLY A 115 -2.99 -0.02 8.99
CA GLY A 115 -1.77 0.57 8.43
C GLY A 115 -1.00 -0.40 7.51
N GLY A 116 -1.64 -1.48 7.06
CA GLY A 116 -1.12 -2.35 6.00
C GLY A 116 -1.26 -1.71 4.62
N SER A 117 -0.59 -2.31 3.63
CA SER A 117 -0.60 -1.88 2.24
C SER A 117 -1.11 -2.99 1.32
N ALA A 118 -1.66 -2.60 0.17
CA ALA A 118 -2.14 -3.51 -0.86
C ALA A 118 -1.53 -3.14 -2.22
N THR A 119 -1.04 -4.11 -2.97
CA THR A 119 -0.49 -3.93 -4.32
C THR A 119 -1.22 -4.83 -5.31
N PHE A 120 -1.64 -4.28 -6.45
CA PHE A 120 -2.27 -5.03 -7.52
C PHE A 120 -1.22 -5.52 -8.50
N VAL A 121 -1.27 -6.82 -8.82
CA VAL A 121 -0.36 -7.47 -9.75
C VAL A 121 -1.21 -8.14 -10.84
N GLU A 122 -1.33 -7.48 -11.98
CA GLU A 122 -2.21 -7.90 -13.08
C GLU A 122 -1.78 -9.23 -13.72
N LYS A 123 -0.48 -9.53 -13.70
CA LYS A 123 0.12 -10.65 -14.43
C LYS A 123 -0.25 -12.04 -13.91
N TYR A 124 -0.65 -12.16 -12.64
CA TYR A 124 -0.90 -13.44 -12.00
C TYR A 124 -2.39 -13.61 -11.70
N GLY A 125 -2.90 -14.84 -11.81
CA GLY A 125 -4.34 -15.11 -11.68
C GLY A 125 -5.13 -14.71 -12.95
N GLY A 126 -6.41 -15.10 -13.01
CA GLY A 126 -7.25 -14.83 -14.18
C GLY A 126 -7.61 -13.35 -14.38
N SER A 127 -7.61 -12.58 -13.28
CA SER A 127 -7.97 -11.15 -13.25
C SER A 127 -6.96 -10.32 -12.44
N GLY A 128 -5.73 -10.82 -12.27
CA GLY A 128 -4.75 -10.26 -11.36
C GLY A 128 -4.94 -10.72 -9.90
N ILE A 129 -3.91 -10.49 -9.09
CA ILE A 129 -3.94 -10.70 -7.64
C ILE A 129 -3.75 -9.39 -6.87
N ILE A 130 -4.25 -9.34 -5.64
CA ILE A 130 -3.95 -8.27 -4.68
C ILE A 130 -3.06 -8.82 -3.58
N VAL A 131 -1.85 -8.30 -3.46
CA VAL A 131 -0.88 -8.69 -2.44
C VAL A 131 -0.99 -7.74 -1.24
N MET A 132 -1.17 -8.31 -0.04
CA MET A 132 -1.27 -7.59 1.23
C MET A 132 0.05 -7.68 2.00
N LEU A 133 0.56 -6.54 2.47
CA LEU A 133 1.84 -6.46 3.19
C LEU A 133 1.75 -5.52 4.40
N GLY A 134 2.44 -5.90 5.47
CA GLY A 134 2.56 -5.09 6.69
C GLY A 134 1.22 -4.84 7.41
N GLY A 135 1.28 -3.97 8.41
CA GLY A 135 0.16 -3.57 9.24
C GLY A 135 0.11 -4.29 10.59
N VAL A 136 -0.83 -3.85 11.43
CA VAL A 136 -1.01 -4.33 12.81
C VAL A 136 -2.38 -4.98 12.97
N GLU A 137 -2.41 -6.16 13.55
CA GLU A 137 -3.65 -6.76 14.04
C GLU A 137 -4.22 -5.93 15.21
N SER A 138 -5.44 -5.44 15.02
CA SER A 138 -6.13 -4.63 16.01
C SER A 138 -6.40 -5.42 17.30
N GLY A 139 -6.15 -4.80 18.46
CA GLY A 139 -6.34 -5.41 19.78
C GLY A 139 -5.22 -6.37 20.22
N ALA A 140 -4.42 -6.92 19.30
CA ALA A 140 -3.37 -7.89 19.60
C ALA A 140 -1.95 -7.29 19.65
N LYS A 141 -1.76 -6.05 19.16
CA LYS A 141 -0.42 -5.44 18.96
C LYS A 141 0.54 -6.31 18.12
N ALA A 142 0.00 -7.29 17.39
CA ALA A 142 0.76 -8.21 16.58
C ALA A 142 0.94 -7.61 15.19
N MET A 143 2.19 -7.42 14.78
CA MET A 143 2.52 -6.99 13.42
C MET A 143 2.38 -8.16 12.45
N ALA A 144 2.02 -7.88 11.21
CA ALA A 144 2.07 -8.88 10.13
C ALA A 144 3.51 -9.40 9.99
N ASP A 145 3.64 -10.73 9.93
CA ASP A 145 4.93 -11.40 9.76
C ASP A 145 5.38 -11.33 8.28
N PRO A 146 6.52 -10.68 7.97
CA PRO A 146 7.05 -10.61 6.61
C PRO A 146 7.40 -11.98 6.01
N GLY A 147 7.58 -13.01 6.86
CA GLY A 147 7.79 -14.40 6.48
C GLY A 147 6.60 -15.03 5.76
N ASN A 148 5.43 -14.38 5.76
CA ASN A 148 4.21 -14.85 5.12
C ASN A 148 3.53 -13.71 4.35
N VAL A 149 3.22 -13.96 3.08
CA VAL A 149 2.51 -13.02 2.22
C VAL A 149 1.12 -13.55 1.94
N PHE A 150 0.12 -12.70 2.15
CA PHE A 150 -1.27 -12.98 1.82
C PHE A 150 -1.64 -12.32 0.51
N PHE A 151 -2.35 -13.03 -0.36
CA PHE A 151 -2.86 -12.45 -1.60
C PHE A 151 -4.24 -12.96 -1.94
N TYR A 152 -5.03 -12.10 -2.58
CA TYR A 152 -6.38 -12.40 -3.04
C TYR A 152 -6.37 -12.57 -4.56
N ASP A 153 -6.77 -13.74 -5.04
CA ASP A 153 -7.06 -13.96 -6.46
C ASP A 153 -8.43 -13.36 -6.79
N ILE A 154 -8.44 -12.35 -7.67
CA ILE A 154 -9.65 -11.60 -8.01
C ILE A 154 -10.63 -12.45 -8.82
N ALA A 155 -10.14 -13.34 -9.68
CA ALA A 155 -10.98 -14.18 -10.54
C ALA A 155 -11.64 -15.30 -9.74
N GLU A 156 -10.88 -15.94 -8.86
CA GLU A 156 -11.35 -17.05 -8.02
C GLU A 156 -12.03 -16.57 -6.73
N LYS A 157 -11.91 -15.28 -6.41
CA LYS A 157 -12.39 -14.68 -5.15
C LYS A 157 -11.87 -15.45 -3.93
N THR A 158 -10.59 -15.82 -3.96
CA THR A 158 -9.98 -16.72 -2.96
C THR A 158 -8.71 -16.10 -2.39
N TRP A 159 -8.54 -16.25 -1.08
CA TRP A 159 -7.32 -15.85 -0.37
C TRP A 159 -6.32 -16.99 -0.34
N HIS A 160 -5.06 -16.65 -0.55
CA HIS A 160 -3.93 -17.55 -0.48
C HIS A 160 -2.86 -16.98 0.47
N THR A 161 -2.05 -17.88 1.00
CA THR A 161 -0.89 -17.55 1.83
C THR A 161 0.31 -18.26 1.28
N GLN A 162 1.43 -17.55 1.18
CA GLN A 162 2.70 -18.11 0.73
C GLN A 162 3.81 -17.69 1.68
N ALA A 163 4.61 -18.66 2.10
CA ALA A 163 5.83 -18.40 2.86
C ALA A 163 6.86 -17.71 1.95
N THR A 164 7.54 -16.71 2.49
CA THR A 164 8.63 -16.01 1.79
C THR A 164 9.98 -16.64 2.10
N VAL A 165 10.95 -16.35 1.23
CA VAL A 165 12.35 -16.69 1.44
C VAL A 165 13.23 -15.44 1.28
N VAL A 166 14.49 -15.52 1.66
CA VAL A 166 15.48 -14.45 1.47
C VAL A 166 16.43 -14.78 0.32
N ALA A 167 16.83 -13.76 -0.44
CA ALA A 167 17.72 -13.95 -1.59
C ALA A 167 19.14 -14.35 -1.16
N THR A 168 19.66 -13.79 -0.07
CA THR A 168 21.05 -14.05 0.35
C THR A 168 21.18 -14.30 1.85
N ASN A 169 20.65 -13.41 2.69
CA ASN A 169 20.82 -13.53 4.14
C ASN A 169 19.62 -12.99 4.91
N HIS A 170 19.61 -13.16 6.23
CA HIS A 170 18.50 -12.73 7.09
C HIS A 170 18.22 -11.23 7.06
N GLU A 171 19.18 -10.38 6.67
CA GLU A 171 18.95 -8.93 6.56
C GLU A 171 18.18 -8.54 5.30
N ASP A 172 17.96 -9.49 4.37
CA ASP A 172 17.12 -9.26 3.21
C ASP A 172 15.63 -9.26 3.57
N GLU A 173 15.24 -9.95 4.65
CA GLU A 173 13.88 -9.90 5.18
C GLU A 173 13.66 -8.57 5.92
N PRO A 174 12.59 -7.81 5.62
CA PRO A 174 12.28 -6.60 6.36
C PRO A 174 11.84 -6.94 7.79
N ILE A 175 12.01 -6.01 8.72
CA ILE A 175 11.34 -6.12 10.03
C ILE A 175 9.81 -6.03 9.83
N PRO A 176 8.98 -6.63 10.70
CA PRO A 176 7.54 -6.37 10.69
C PRO A 176 7.24 -4.86 10.81
N TRP A 177 6.37 -4.32 9.98
CA TRP A 177 6.14 -2.87 9.87
C TRP A 177 4.65 -2.52 9.71
N SER A 178 4.32 -1.26 9.97
CA SER A 178 3.03 -0.63 9.68
C SER A 178 3.22 0.81 9.22
N ASN A 179 2.24 1.35 8.50
CA ASN A 179 2.23 2.74 8.02
C ASN A 179 3.43 3.10 7.13
N GLY A 180 4.09 2.09 6.56
CA GLY A 180 5.08 2.25 5.51
C GLY A 180 4.41 2.45 4.16
N CYS A 181 5.23 2.66 3.14
CA CYS A 181 4.76 2.79 1.79
C CYS A 181 5.26 1.65 0.90
N VAL A 182 4.43 1.29 -0.09
CA VAL A 182 4.66 0.18 -0.99
C VAL A 182 4.40 0.62 -2.42
N VAL A 183 5.31 0.29 -3.33
CA VAL A 183 5.16 0.46 -4.78
C VAL A 183 5.44 -0.83 -5.51
N GLY A 184 4.73 -1.06 -6.62
CA GLY A 184 4.93 -2.21 -7.49
C GLY A 184 5.48 -1.80 -8.84
N ILE A 185 6.34 -2.64 -9.42
CA ILE A 185 6.81 -2.50 -10.79
C ILE A 185 7.09 -3.86 -11.42
N GLU A 186 6.79 -4.00 -12.72
CA GLU A 186 7.12 -5.20 -13.48
C GLU A 186 8.52 -5.10 -14.08
N ASP A 187 9.29 -6.18 -13.96
CA ASP A 187 10.52 -6.36 -14.74
C ASP A 187 10.17 -6.55 -16.21
N THR A 188 10.63 -5.61 -17.02
CA THR A 188 10.45 -5.68 -18.49
C THR A 188 11.66 -6.29 -19.19
N GLY A 189 12.65 -6.76 -18.42
CA GLY A 189 13.83 -7.49 -18.86
C GLY A 189 13.62 -9.01 -18.89
N ASP A 190 14.64 -9.75 -18.47
CA ASP A 190 14.82 -11.16 -18.83
C ASP A 190 13.87 -12.13 -18.11
N ASN A 191 13.40 -11.79 -16.90
CA ASN A 191 12.70 -12.75 -16.03
C ASN A 191 11.19 -12.51 -15.94
N GLY A 192 10.71 -11.33 -16.36
CA GLY A 192 9.28 -10.98 -16.26
C GLY A 192 8.73 -11.07 -14.84
N SER A 193 9.56 -10.89 -13.82
CA SER A 193 9.11 -10.85 -12.43
C SER A 193 8.34 -9.57 -12.13
N PHE A 194 7.71 -9.54 -10.96
CA PHE A 194 7.09 -8.33 -10.43
C PHE A 194 7.70 -8.05 -9.06
N GLU A 195 8.21 -6.85 -8.86
CA GLU A 195 8.84 -6.43 -7.62
C GLU A 195 7.96 -5.44 -6.87
N ILE A 196 7.76 -5.73 -5.59
CA ILE A 196 7.06 -4.89 -4.64
C ILE A 196 8.11 -4.28 -3.72
N PHE A 197 8.39 -3.00 -3.89
CA PHE A 197 9.31 -2.25 -3.04
C PHE A 197 8.57 -1.72 -1.81
N VAL A 198 9.20 -1.88 -0.65
CA VAL A 198 8.69 -1.42 0.64
C VAL A 198 9.69 -0.43 1.23
N PHE A 199 9.18 0.71 1.71
CA PHE A 199 9.97 1.79 2.28
C PHE A 199 9.26 2.46 3.47
N GLY A 200 10.02 2.75 4.52
CA GLY A 200 9.54 3.43 5.73
C GLY A 200 8.49 2.66 6.53
N GLY A 201 7.80 3.36 7.42
CA GLY A 201 6.98 2.74 8.45
C GLY A 201 7.82 2.20 9.60
N GLY A 202 7.17 1.50 10.52
CA GLY A 202 7.88 0.96 11.67
C GLY A 202 7.08 0.00 12.53
N ASN A 203 7.77 -0.52 13.53
CA ASN A 203 7.27 -1.42 14.54
C ASN A 203 7.15 -0.69 15.89
N ARG A 204 5.94 -0.19 16.16
CA ARG A 204 5.67 0.56 17.40
C ARG A 204 5.89 -0.25 18.67
N GLU A 205 5.75 -1.57 18.62
CA GLU A 205 5.95 -2.41 19.81
C GLU A 205 7.42 -2.64 20.14
N ARG A 206 8.30 -2.49 19.15
CA ARG A 206 9.75 -2.66 19.31
C ARG A 206 10.53 -1.35 19.34
N ASP A 207 9.85 -0.21 19.12
CA ASP A 207 10.49 1.10 18.92
C ASP A 207 11.53 1.04 17.77
N GLU A 208 11.20 0.28 16.73
CA GLU A 208 12.04 0.05 15.55
C GLU A 208 11.41 0.72 14.33
N GLU A 209 12.23 1.41 13.53
CA GLU A 209 11.81 1.99 12.25
C GLU A 209 12.43 1.22 11.10
N MET A 210 11.73 1.19 9.95
CA MET A 210 12.25 0.53 8.77
C MET A 210 13.28 1.44 8.08
N GLY A 211 14.53 1.29 8.53
CA GLY A 211 15.71 2.05 8.12
C GLY A 211 16.27 1.72 6.73
N THR A 212 15.54 0.92 5.94
CA THR A 212 16.03 0.26 4.73
C THR A 212 14.92 0.17 3.67
N ILE A 213 15.30 -0.10 2.43
CA ILE A 213 14.36 -0.41 1.34
C ILE A 213 14.52 -1.88 0.99
N HIS A 214 13.39 -2.59 0.95
CA HIS A 214 13.31 -4.00 0.60
C HIS A 214 12.47 -4.18 -0.66
N ALA A 215 12.77 -5.21 -1.44
CA ALA A 215 11.96 -5.64 -2.57
C ALA A 215 11.52 -7.10 -2.37
N LEU A 216 10.22 -7.36 -2.53
CA LEU A 216 9.66 -8.70 -2.66
C LEU A 216 9.48 -9.02 -4.13
N SER A 217 10.13 -10.07 -4.63
CA SER A 217 9.96 -10.52 -6.01
C SER A 217 8.95 -11.64 -6.13
N LEU A 218 8.06 -11.53 -7.11
CA LEU A 218 7.10 -12.54 -7.53
C LEU A 218 7.53 -13.17 -8.87
N PRO A 219 7.26 -14.47 -9.10
CA PRO A 219 6.44 -15.36 -8.28
C PRO A 219 7.22 -16.11 -7.19
N GLY A 220 8.51 -15.85 -7.02
CA GLY A 220 9.37 -16.58 -6.07
C GLY A 220 9.13 -16.26 -4.58
N PHE A 221 8.41 -15.17 -4.28
CA PHE A 221 8.20 -14.64 -2.92
C PHE A 221 9.53 -14.45 -2.17
N VAL A 222 10.48 -13.80 -2.86
CA VAL A 222 11.86 -13.62 -2.37
C VAL A 222 12.06 -12.19 -1.92
N TRP A 223 12.43 -12.02 -0.66
CA TRP A 223 12.87 -10.75 -0.11
C TRP A 223 14.32 -10.45 -0.44
N THR A 224 14.61 -9.19 -0.75
CA THR A 224 15.96 -8.65 -0.94
C THR A 224 16.03 -7.25 -0.34
N LYS A 225 17.06 -6.98 0.48
CA LYS A 225 17.39 -5.61 0.87
C LYS A 225 18.13 -4.94 -0.28
N VAL A 226 17.56 -3.86 -0.80
CA VAL A 226 18.07 -3.13 -1.97
C VAL A 226 18.74 -1.82 -1.60
N SER A 227 18.44 -1.23 -0.43
CA SER A 227 19.10 -0.02 0.06
C SER A 227 19.18 0.00 1.58
N ASP A 228 20.31 0.43 2.12
CA ASP A 228 20.64 0.44 3.56
C ASP A 228 20.87 1.84 4.14
N ASN A 229 20.87 2.89 3.30
CA ASN A 229 21.21 4.24 3.72
C ASN A 229 20.03 5.20 3.58
N LEU A 230 19.31 5.41 4.69
CA LEU A 230 18.28 6.44 4.81
C LEU A 230 18.74 7.70 5.56
N SER A 231 20.02 7.84 5.91
CA SER A 231 20.49 8.94 6.77
C SER A 231 20.16 10.34 6.22
N HIS A 232 20.23 10.50 4.90
CA HIS A 232 19.91 11.73 4.16
C HIS A 232 18.41 11.97 4.00
N ILE A 233 17.60 10.91 4.03
CA ILE A 233 16.16 10.97 3.78
C ILE A 233 15.39 11.04 5.10
N GLY A 234 15.94 10.49 6.18
CA GLY A 234 15.29 10.38 7.47
C GLY A 234 14.26 9.26 7.50
N ASN A 235 13.91 8.87 8.73
CA ASN A 235 12.87 7.90 8.96
C ASN A 235 11.52 8.54 8.67
N ARG A 236 10.59 7.77 8.11
CA ARG A 236 9.27 8.27 7.77
C ARG A 236 8.21 7.20 7.81
N THR A 237 7.08 7.56 8.39
CA THR A 237 5.83 6.79 8.40
C THR A 237 4.68 7.67 7.91
N ASP A 238 3.53 7.08 7.58
CA ASP A 238 2.34 7.78 7.09
C ASP A 238 2.60 8.66 5.84
N HIS A 239 3.62 8.32 5.04
CA HIS A 239 3.96 9.01 3.81
C HIS A 239 3.25 8.37 2.61
N ALA A 240 3.08 9.14 1.54
CA ALA A 240 2.57 8.62 0.28
C ALA A 240 3.74 8.27 -0.64
N CYS A 241 3.55 7.26 -1.48
CA CYS A 241 4.48 6.94 -2.56
C CYS A 241 3.75 6.40 -3.77
N VAL A 242 4.36 6.55 -4.94
CA VAL A 242 3.82 6.03 -6.20
C VAL A 242 4.96 5.76 -7.17
N THR A 243 4.87 4.67 -7.93
CA THR A 243 5.75 4.39 -9.06
C THR A 243 5.61 5.50 -10.10
N LEU A 244 6.74 6.01 -10.58
CA LEU A 244 6.83 7.10 -11.54
C LEU A 244 7.73 6.70 -12.71
N GLY A 245 7.20 6.84 -13.92
CA GLY A 245 7.92 6.49 -15.15
C GLY A 245 8.36 5.03 -15.17
N ASN A 246 9.61 4.82 -15.56
CA ASN A 246 10.11 3.52 -15.97
C ASN A 246 10.82 2.73 -14.86
N ASN A 247 11.42 3.40 -13.87
CA ASN A 247 12.18 2.75 -12.80
C ASN A 247 12.32 3.62 -11.54
N GLN A 248 11.46 4.63 -11.36
CA GLN A 248 11.54 5.51 -10.19
C GLN A 248 10.28 5.39 -9.35
N PHE A 249 10.36 5.73 -8.07
CA PHE A 249 9.18 6.08 -7.28
C PHE A 249 9.40 7.39 -6.56
N ILE A 250 8.31 8.11 -6.33
CA ILE A 250 8.31 9.32 -5.50
C ILE A 250 7.83 8.94 -4.09
N SER A 251 8.48 9.51 -3.08
CA SER A 251 8.01 9.55 -1.69
C SER A 251 7.65 10.98 -1.34
N LEU A 252 6.48 11.17 -0.73
CA LEU A 252 5.92 12.47 -0.40
C LEU A 252 5.50 12.54 1.07
N GLY A 253 6.11 13.49 1.78
CA GLY A 253 5.80 13.82 3.17
C GLY A 253 6.04 12.65 4.13
N GLY A 254 5.16 12.55 5.13
CA GLY A 254 5.28 11.62 6.23
C GLY A 254 5.75 12.28 7.51
N LEU A 255 5.95 11.44 8.52
CA LEU A 255 6.36 11.83 9.86
C LEU A 255 7.56 11.00 10.28
N ASP A 256 8.54 11.67 10.86
CA ASP A 256 9.57 11.01 11.66
C ASP A 256 8.91 10.53 12.96
N TRP A 257 8.95 9.22 13.24
CA TRP A 257 8.34 8.61 14.41
C TRP A 257 9.38 8.39 15.52
N THR A 258 10.59 8.96 15.44
CA THR A 258 11.57 8.82 16.52
C THR A 258 11.07 9.43 17.85
N GLY A 259 10.84 8.57 18.85
CA GLY A 259 10.58 8.96 20.24
C GLY A 259 9.23 8.52 20.84
N SER A 260 9.19 8.44 22.18
CA SER A 260 8.05 7.99 22.98
C SER A 260 6.87 8.97 23.07
N ASP A 261 6.99 10.15 22.47
CA ASP A 261 5.95 11.18 22.47
C ASP A 261 5.47 11.47 21.04
N SER A 262 4.22 11.06 20.79
CA SER A 262 3.29 11.47 19.73
C SER A 262 3.85 12.19 18.49
N ARG A 263 3.64 11.62 17.29
CA ARG A 263 3.57 12.28 15.96
C ARG A 263 4.22 13.67 15.98
N ASN A 264 5.54 13.74 15.92
CA ASN A 264 6.22 15.01 16.15
C ASN A 264 6.17 15.88 14.90
N TRP A 265 5.02 16.53 14.67
CA TRP A 265 4.77 17.44 13.55
C TRP A 265 5.73 18.64 13.50
N GLY A 266 6.56 18.83 14.53
CA GLY A 266 7.57 19.87 14.61
C GLY A 266 8.93 19.49 14.02
N ILE A 267 9.17 18.21 13.70
CA ILE A 267 10.42 17.79 13.05
C ILE A 267 10.36 18.15 11.57
N GLN A 268 11.29 19.00 11.12
CA GLN A 268 11.41 19.36 9.72
C GLN A 268 11.83 18.15 8.89
N ASP A 269 11.10 17.86 7.80
CA ASP A 269 11.48 16.81 6.85
C ASP A 269 12.86 17.13 6.25
N LYS A 270 13.75 16.13 6.24
CA LYS A 270 15.10 16.24 5.65
C LYS A 270 15.04 16.39 4.13
N LEU A 271 13.98 15.90 3.50
CA LEU A 271 13.77 16.07 2.07
C LEU A 271 13.32 17.50 1.75
N PRO A 272 13.94 18.16 0.75
CA PRO A 272 13.45 19.43 0.25
C PRO A 272 11.97 19.34 -0.16
N ARG A 273 11.12 20.14 0.49
CA ARG A 273 9.65 20.15 0.29
C ARG A 273 8.97 18.79 0.59
N GLY A 274 9.63 17.91 1.33
CA GLY A 274 9.15 16.57 1.64
C GLY A 274 9.04 15.65 0.42
N ILE A 275 9.77 15.94 -0.67
CA ILE A 275 9.72 15.14 -1.91
C ILE A 275 11.05 14.41 -2.08
N GLY A 276 10.97 13.09 -2.27
CA GLY A 276 12.12 12.24 -2.52
C GLY A 276 11.87 11.37 -3.73
N ILE A 277 12.89 11.15 -4.55
CA ILE A 277 12.79 10.32 -5.75
C ILE A 277 13.81 9.20 -5.61
N PHE A 278 13.36 7.96 -5.66
CA PHE A 278 14.23 6.80 -5.59
C PHE A 278 14.28 6.11 -6.95
N ASN A 279 15.47 5.79 -7.42
CA ASN A 279 15.67 5.00 -8.63
C ASN A 279 15.86 3.53 -8.25
N MET A 280 14.95 2.69 -8.74
CA MET A 280 14.86 1.26 -8.43
C MET A 280 15.87 0.40 -9.18
N ASN A 281 16.57 0.92 -10.20
CA ASN A 281 17.64 0.17 -10.88
C ASN A 281 19.00 0.36 -10.19
N ASN A 282 19.31 1.58 -9.76
CA ASN A 282 20.59 1.90 -9.10
C ASN A 282 20.47 1.89 -7.56
N HIS A 283 19.26 1.75 -7.04
CA HIS A 283 18.92 1.70 -5.63
C HIS A 283 19.38 2.92 -4.82
N SER A 284 19.24 4.11 -5.41
CA SER A 284 19.66 5.38 -4.82
C SER A 284 18.59 6.46 -4.91
N TRP A 285 18.61 7.35 -3.92
CA TRP A 285 17.83 8.57 -3.92
C TRP A 285 18.44 9.62 -4.85
N GLN A 286 17.58 10.35 -5.54
CA GLN A 286 17.92 11.34 -6.55
C GLN A 286 17.23 12.68 -6.24
N ASP A 287 17.87 13.77 -6.65
CA ASP A 287 17.36 15.13 -6.45
C ASP A 287 16.30 15.52 -7.48
N SER A 288 16.17 14.76 -8.57
CA SER A 288 15.27 15.09 -9.68
C SER A 288 14.70 13.85 -10.36
N TYR A 289 13.51 14.02 -10.94
CA TYR A 289 12.85 13.01 -11.77
C TYR A 289 13.51 12.93 -13.15
N ASP A 290 13.65 11.72 -13.70
CA ASP A 290 14.15 11.48 -15.04
C ASP A 290 13.08 10.77 -15.88
N ALA A 291 12.41 11.54 -16.74
CA ALA A 291 11.35 11.02 -17.61
C ALA A 291 11.87 10.00 -18.64
N GLU A 292 13.17 10.07 -18.98
CA GLU A 292 13.83 9.22 -19.96
C GLU A 292 14.60 8.06 -19.29
N ALA A 293 14.39 7.85 -17.99
CA ALA A 293 15.05 6.78 -17.27
C ALA A 293 14.79 5.43 -17.96
N PRO A 294 15.78 4.52 -17.99
CA PRO A 294 15.59 3.23 -18.62
C PRO A 294 14.53 2.42 -17.90
N LYS A 295 13.97 1.43 -18.59
CA LYS A 295 13.04 0.48 -17.99
C LYS A 295 13.64 -0.20 -16.76
N TYR A 296 12.77 -0.53 -15.82
CA TYR A 296 13.16 -1.28 -14.64
C TYR A 296 13.71 -2.67 -15.01
N VAL A 297 14.76 -3.07 -14.29
CA VAL A 297 15.39 -4.38 -14.39
C VAL A 297 15.60 -4.93 -12.99
N THR A 298 15.27 -6.20 -12.80
CA THR A 298 15.36 -6.89 -11.51
C THR A 298 16.76 -6.82 -10.87
N HIS A 299 16.79 -6.62 -9.56
CA HIS A 299 18.02 -6.61 -8.76
C HIS A 299 18.86 -7.88 -9.00
N GLU A 300 20.19 -7.74 -9.07
CA GLU A 300 21.10 -8.85 -9.38
C GLU A 300 20.99 -10.05 -8.43
N LYS A 301 20.89 -9.83 -7.11
CA LYS A 301 20.62 -10.88 -6.12
C LYS A 301 19.37 -11.70 -6.42
N ILE A 302 18.27 -11.05 -6.81
CA ILE A 302 17.01 -11.73 -7.17
C ILE A 302 17.19 -12.52 -8.47
N ARG A 303 17.85 -11.93 -9.48
CA ARG A 303 18.17 -12.63 -10.73
C ARG A 303 19.06 -13.85 -10.52
N ALA A 304 20.03 -13.75 -9.61
CA ALA A 304 20.88 -14.88 -9.23
C ALA A 304 20.06 -15.98 -8.55
N TRP A 305 19.20 -15.60 -7.59
CA TRP A 305 18.31 -16.54 -6.90
C TRP A 305 17.43 -17.33 -7.89
N TYR A 306 16.79 -16.67 -8.86
CA TYR A 306 15.95 -17.37 -9.85
C TYR A 306 16.72 -18.31 -10.79
N LYS A 307 18.04 -18.12 -10.96
CA LYS A 307 18.86 -19.04 -11.78
C LYS A 307 19.22 -20.32 -11.02
N ASP A 308 19.25 -20.24 -9.70
CA ASP A 308 19.67 -21.34 -8.82
C ASP A 308 18.47 -22.10 -8.21
N ALA A 309 17.24 -21.60 -8.42
CA ALA A 309 15.98 -22.14 -7.90
C ALA A 309 15.37 -23.26 -8.75
#